data_AF-A0AAD8YE84-F1
#
_entry.id   AF-A0AAD8YE84-F1
#
_cell.length_a   1.000
_cell.length_b   1.000
_cell.length_c   1.000
_cell.angle_alpha   90.00
_cell.angle_beta   90.00
_cell.angle_gamma   90.00
#
_symmetry.space_group_name_H-M   'P 1'
#
loop_
_entity.id
_entity.type
_entity.pdbx_description
1 polymer ?
#
loop_
_entity_poly.entity_id
_entity_poly.type
_entity_poly.pdbx_seq_one_letter_code
_entity_poly.pdbx_strand_id
1 'polypeptide(L)'
;MTGGSVTILDQVDDSYSDVDGWTTFVPLHISDEIDHDDSPLQQSSSRSLWVLRSCHGTFLTADSVSKCFSCTKLPSFWQANGSNLSLACTSDTPPRRHHYLQCWKLQTHEYVQSMRSRFLNFSLGNATLFEALDTSGSSMVSSPSLRTLSFLMAEAAREEGLPDWVQLVALFHELGETVKKLDPNNTGKMADSIYDWTISTRSRVVGCAIPNCATFSEFRHLNTDVLDARYSTDTGVYEANCGLDNVLLLWSGPEYMYHLLRHNQTALPLEALAMVRYYLLGDWHEHHEHTSITNEYDEDMLPWVSDFDRLRRKTRMECLDCVDLSAEQCDTFGIATTAD
;
A
#
# COMPACT_ATOMS: atom_id res chain seq x y z
N MET A 1 35.00 12.33 -0.16
CA MET A 1 34.41 11.82 1.09
C MET A 1 34.63 12.85 2.19
N THR A 2 33.72 13.80 2.33
CA THR A 2 33.65 14.71 3.48
C THR A 2 32.34 14.36 4.17
N GLY A 3 32.42 13.52 5.22
CA GLY A 3 31.25 13.12 6.00
C GLY A 3 30.74 14.32 6.76
N GLY A 4 29.54 14.79 6.41
CA GLY A 4 28.81 15.76 7.23
C GLY A 4 28.33 15.06 8.49
N SER A 5 28.66 15.62 9.65
CA SER A 5 28.08 15.23 10.95
C SER A 5 26.85 16.09 11.20
N VAL A 6 25.73 15.46 11.61
CA VAL A 6 24.53 16.16 12.08
C VAL A 6 24.53 16.12 13.60
N THR A 7 24.25 17.27 14.22
CA THR A 7 24.32 17.46 15.66
C THR A 7 23.01 18.09 16.15
N ILE A 8 22.34 17.46 17.11
CA ILE A 8 21.03 17.88 17.65
C ILE A 8 21.16 18.11 19.16
N LEU A 9 20.58 19.20 19.67
CA LEU A 9 20.48 19.55 21.10
C LEU A 9 19.07 19.19 21.59
N ASP A 10 18.94 18.51 22.72
CA ASP A 10 17.64 18.24 23.36
C ASP A 10 17.44 19.04 24.67
N GLN A 11 16.18 19.36 24.94
CA GLN A 11 15.67 19.83 26.23
C GLN A 11 15.09 18.63 27.01
N VAL A 12 15.39 18.59 28.30
CA VAL A 12 15.28 17.45 29.22
C VAL A 12 13.83 17.13 29.61
N ASP A 13 13.45 15.84 29.56
CA ASP A 13 12.43 15.27 30.45
C ASP A 13 12.73 13.79 30.79
N ASP A 14 12.62 13.46 32.07
CA ASP A 14 13.22 12.29 32.73
C ASP A 14 12.45 10.98 32.49
N SER A 15 12.85 10.16 31.52
CA SER A 15 12.61 8.69 31.54
C SER A 15 13.43 7.84 30.54
N TYR A 16 14.41 8.42 29.83
CA TYR A 16 15.32 7.69 28.93
C TYR A 16 16.74 7.72 29.49
N SER A 17 17.55 6.69 29.22
CA SER A 17 18.96 6.67 29.64
C SER A 17 19.69 7.89 29.06
N ASP A 18 20.08 8.81 29.93
CA ASP A 18 20.82 10.03 29.63
C ASP A 18 21.98 9.80 28.66
N VAL A 19 21.97 10.52 27.54
CA VAL A 19 23.13 10.61 26.67
C VAL A 19 23.92 11.85 27.10
N ASP A 20 24.86 11.63 28.01
CA ASP A 20 25.71 12.68 28.55
C ASP A 20 26.76 13.11 27.48
N GLY A 21 26.40 14.11 26.66
CA GLY A 21 27.30 14.73 25.68
C GLY A 21 26.81 14.74 24.22
N TRP A 22 27.54 15.47 23.37
CA TRP A 22 27.28 15.57 21.94
C TRP A 22 27.31 14.18 21.27
N THR A 23 26.17 13.68 20.82
CA THR A 23 26.13 12.45 20.02
C THR A 23 26.35 12.77 18.56
N THR A 24 27.43 12.23 18.00
CA THR A 24 27.75 12.34 16.58
C THR A 24 27.07 11.20 15.82
N PHE A 25 26.35 11.55 14.76
CA PHE A 25 25.74 10.58 13.86
C PHE A 25 26.48 10.52 12.52
N VAL A 26 26.77 9.29 12.09
CA VAL A 26 27.34 9.00 10.77
C VAL A 26 26.18 8.66 9.83
N PRO A 27 25.95 9.45 8.76
CA PRO A 27 24.98 9.10 7.74
C PRO A 27 25.50 7.93 6.90
N LEU A 28 24.71 6.86 6.82
CA LEU A 28 24.99 5.69 6.00
C LEU A 28 23.90 5.55 4.93
N HIS A 29 24.32 5.48 3.67
CA HIS A 29 23.42 5.24 2.54
C HIS A 29 22.97 3.77 2.52
N ILE A 30 21.69 3.53 2.29
CA ILE A 30 21.11 2.20 2.15
C ILE A 30 20.80 1.94 0.69
N SER A 31 21.35 0.85 0.15
CA SER A 31 21.06 0.41 -1.22
C SER A 31 19.65 -0.18 -1.31
N ASP A 32 19.04 -0.05 -2.49
CA ASP A 32 17.76 -0.69 -2.83
C ASP A 32 17.92 -2.19 -3.21
N GLU A 33 19.17 -2.65 -3.34
CA GLU A 33 19.51 -4.03 -3.71
C GLU A 33 19.42 -4.95 -2.48
N ILE A 34 18.43 -5.84 -2.51
CA ILE A 34 18.30 -6.96 -1.56
C ILE A 34 18.78 -8.28 -2.19
N ASP A 35 18.92 -8.31 -3.53
CA ASP A 35 19.41 -9.47 -4.28
C ASP A 35 20.76 -9.18 -4.95
N HIS A 36 21.65 -10.18 -4.94
CA HIS A 36 22.96 -10.20 -5.59
C HIS A 36 22.89 -10.29 -7.13
N ASP A 37 22.08 -9.46 -7.78
CA ASP A 37 22.07 -9.39 -9.25
C ASP A 37 22.89 -8.18 -9.72
N ASP A 38 24.10 -8.45 -10.23
CA ASP A 38 25.19 -7.51 -10.59
C ASP A 38 24.88 -6.59 -11.79
N SER A 39 23.67 -6.03 -11.88
CA SER A 39 23.33 -5.06 -12.92
C SER A 39 23.41 -3.63 -12.36
N PRO A 40 24.33 -2.77 -12.84
CA PRO A 40 24.47 -1.41 -12.31
C PRO A 40 23.24 -0.57 -12.66
N LEU A 41 22.37 -0.37 -11.68
CA LEU A 41 21.25 0.56 -11.79
C LEU A 41 21.78 2.00 -11.76
N GLN A 42 21.40 2.81 -12.75
CA GLN A 42 21.63 4.26 -12.72
C GLN A 42 20.81 4.85 -11.56
N GLN A 43 21.49 5.16 -10.46
CA GLN A 43 20.89 5.77 -9.27
C GLN A 43 20.33 7.16 -9.61
N SER A 44 19.03 7.25 -9.86
CA SER A 44 18.34 8.54 -9.86
C SER A 44 18.18 8.99 -8.40
N SER A 45 18.76 10.14 -8.08
CA SER A 45 19.13 10.56 -6.72
C SER A 45 18.00 11.21 -5.88
N SER A 46 16.73 11.05 -6.23
CA SER A 46 15.67 11.87 -5.61
C SER A 46 15.12 11.29 -4.30
N ARG A 47 15.28 9.99 -4.03
CA ARG A 47 14.72 9.31 -2.84
C ARG A 47 15.63 8.25 -2.23
N SER A 48 16.95 8.48 -2.24
CA SER A 48 17.92 7.63 -1.54
C SER A 48 17.58 7.49 -0.05
N LEU A 49 17.65 6.27 0.49
CA LEU A 49 17.46 6.02 1.91
C LEU A 49 18.76 6.14 2.69
N TRP A 50 18.67 6.76 3.85
CA TRP A 50 19.79 6.95 4.78
C TRP A 50 19.39 6.49 6.18
N VAL A 51 20.38 6.01 6.93
CA VAL A 51 20.27 5.83 8.37
C VAL A 51 21.32 6.69 9.06
N LEU A 52 20.99 7.23 10.23
CA LEU A 52 21.88 8.05 11.04
C LEU A 52 22.36 7.22 12.23
N ARG A 53 23.57 6.68 12.16
CA ARG A 53 24.11 5.74 13.15
C ARG A 53 25.00 6.45 14.17
N SER A 54 24.77 6.21 15.45
CA SER A 54 25.62 6.69 16.55
C SER A 54 26.89 5.85 16.71
N CYS A 55 27.88 6.37 17.44
CA CYS A 55 29.07 5.62 17.83
C CYS A 55 28.77 4.39 18.72
N HIS A 56 27.59 4.38 19.38
CA HIS A 56 27.14 3.29 20.23
C HIS A 56 26.37 2.19 19.45
N GLY A 57 26.26 2.32 18.12
CA GLY A 57 25.57 1.34 17.29
C GLY A 57 24.05 1.44 17.32
N THR A 58 23.50 2.55 17.83
CA THR A 58 22.08 2.89 17.77
C THR A 58 21.80 3.82 16.59
N PHE A 59 20.53 4.01 16.25
CA PHE A 59 20.08 4.85 15.14
C PHE A 59 19.20 6.00 15.65
N LEU A 60 19.36 7.18 15.05
CA LEU A 60 18.48 8.31 15.30
C LEU A 60 17.09 8.02 14.72
N THR A 61 16.09 8.08 15.57
CA THR A 61 14.68 7.90 15.28
C THR A 61 13.94 9.19 15.63
N ALA A 62 13.05 9.65 14.75
CA ALA A 62 12.08 10.69 15.09
C ALA A 62 10.74 10.04 15.37
N ASP A 63 10.17 10.36 16.54
CA ASP A 63 8.81 9.99 16.86
C ASP A 63 7.86 11.10 16.41
N SER A 64 6.98 10.76 15.46
CA SER A 64 6.01 11.70 14.91
C SER A 64 4.93 12.11 15.90
N VAL A 65 4.69 11.32 16.95
CA VAL A 65 3.68 11.55 17.99
C VAL A 65 4.25 12.45 19.07
N SER A 66 5.35 12.06 19.70
CA SER A 66 5.98 12.87 20.77
C SER A 66 6.76 14.08 20.25
N LYS A 67 7.03 14.16 18.94
CA LYS A 67 7.88 15.20 18.31
C LYS A 67 9.31 15.23 18.86
N CYS A 68 9.77 14.12 19.45
CA CYS A 68 11.12 14.00 19.99
C CYS A 68 12.01 13.12 19.10
N PHE A 69 13.32 13.30 19.25
CA PHE A 69 14.30 12.37 18.73
C PHE A 69 14.69 11.35 19.81
N SER A 70 14.95 10.12 19.40
CA SER A 70 15.46 9.08 20.29
C SER A 70 16.50 8.22 19.58
N CYS A 71 17.30 7.50 20.36
CA CYS A 71 18.24 6.51 19.84
C CYS A 71 17.67 5.11 20.05
N THR A 72 17.45 4.37 18.96
CA THR A 72 16.90 3.01 19.02
C THR A 72 17.86 1.99 18.39
N LYS A 73 17.68 0.71 18.72
CA LYS A 73 18.48 -0.37 18.09
C LYS A 73 18.01 -0.71 16.67
N LEU A 74 16.75 -0.44 16.37
CA LEU A 74 16.19 -0.62 15.03
C LEU A 74 16.46 0.63 14.19
N PRO A 75 16.75 0.49 12.90
CA PRO A 75 17.01 1.65 12.06
C PRO A 75 15.71 2.41 11.75
N SER A 76 15.78 3.74 11.88
CA SER A 76 14.84 4.65 11.22
C SER A 76 15.45 5.18 9.93
N PHE A 77 14.61 5.35 8.91
CA PHE A 77 15.04 5.74 7.58
C PHE A 77 14.76 7.21 7.30
N TRP A 78 15.68 7.82 6.57
CA TRP A 78 15.71 9.24 6.29
C TRP A 78 15.91 9.46 4.78
N GLN A 79 15.22 10.46 4.24
CA GLN A 79 15.42 10.93 2.87
C GLN A 79 16.08 12.31 2.90
N ALA A 80 17.12 12.46 2.10
CA ALA A 80 17.79 13.74 1.90
C ALA A 80 17.13 14.51 0.76
N ASN A 81 16.85 15.79 0.98
CA ASN A 81 16.46 16.69 -0.09
C ASN A 81 17.72 17.27 -0.75
N GLY A 82 17.81 17.22 -2.08
CA GLY A 82 18.93 17.80 -2.82
C GLY A 82 18.90 19.32 -2.95
N SER A 83 17.74 19.97 -2.73
CA SER A 83 17.59 21.42 -2.85
C SER A 83 17.96 22.16 -1.57
N ASN A 84 17.80 21.51 -0.41
CA ASN A 84 17.99 22.08 0.91
C ASN A 84 18.68 21.01 1.77
N LEU A 85 19.61 21.38 2.67
CA LEU A 85 20.25 20.44 3.63
C LEU A 85 19.26 19.94 4.70
N SER A 86 18.13 19.36 4.29
CA SER A 86 17.07 18.83 5.15
C SER A 86 16.96 17.33 5.01
N LEU A 87 16.84 16.65 6.15
CA LEU A 87 16.49 15.23 6.24
C LEU A 87 15.05 15.11 6.71
N ALA A 88 14.27 14.29 6.02
CA ALA A 88 12.91 13.94 6.41
C ALA A 88 12.87 12.47 6.83
N CYS A 89 12.29 12.19 8.01
CA CYS A 89 11.98 10.82 8.41
C CYS A 89 10.94 10.27 7.44
N THR A 90 11.13 9.04 6.97
CA THR A 90 10.24 8.41 5.98
C THR A 90 9.74 7.06 6.48
N SER A 91 8.54 6.70 6.02
CA SER A 91 7.98 5.35 6.18
C SER A 91 8.52 4.38 5.12
N ASP A 92 9.41 4.84 4.24
CA ASP A 92 10.10 3.99 3.27
C ASP A 92 11.15 3.15 3.97
N THR A 93 11.12 1.84 3.69
CA THR A 93 12.08 0.86 4.18
C THR A 93 12.68 0.12 2.98
N PRO A 94 13.86 -0.53 3.10
CA PRO A 94 14.42 -1.31 2.00
C PRO A 94 13.45 -2.37 1.47
N PRO A 95 12.74 -3.17 2.30
CA PRO A 95 11.73 -4.11 1.81
C PRO A 95 10.59 -3.44 1.03
N ARG A 96 10.11 -2.26 1.49
CA ARG A 96 9.08 -1.49 0.78
C ARG A 96 9.56 -1.01 -0.58
N ARG A 97 10.78 -0.47 -0.65
CA ARG A 97 11.38 0.00 -1.91
C ARG A 97 11.60 -1.14 -2.89
N HIS A 98 12.12 -2.27 -2.41
CA HIS A 98 12.27 -3.48 -3.22
C HIS A 98 10.93 -3.98 -3.77
N HIS A 99 9.87 -3.98 -2.95
CA HIS A 99 8.52 -4.31 -3.42
C HIS A 99 8.08 -3.42 -4.59
N TYR A 100 8.23 -2.10 -4.47
CA TYR A 100 7.84 -1.19 -5.55
C TYR A 100 8.77 -1.31 -6.76
N LEU A 101 10.06 -1.57 -6.55
CA LEU A 101 11.01 -1.85 -7.62
C LEU A 101 10.55 -3.05 -8.46
N GLN A 102 10.19 -4.17 -7.82
CA GLN A 102 9.67 -5.35 -8.51
C GLN A 102 8.33 -5.06 -9.20
N CYS A 103 7.42 -4.35 -8.53
CA CYS A 103 6.15 -3.92 -9.13
C CYS A 103 6.37 -3.13 -10.42
N TRP A 104 7.23 -2.10 -10.39
CA TRP A 104 7.57 -1.32 -11.58
C TRP A 104 8.23 -2.14 -12.68
N LYS A 105 9.14 -3.05 -12.33
CA LYS A 105 9.86 -3.88 -13.30
C LYS A 105 8.97 -4.92 -13.98
N LEU A 106 8.04 -5.53 -13.25
CA LEU A 106 7.37 -6.76 -13.67
C LEU A 106 5.89 -6.58 -14.04
N GLN A 107 5.18 -5.59 -13.48
CA GLN A 107 3.77 -5.36 -13.80
C GLN A 107 3.62 -4.55 -15.09
N THR A 108 3.86 -5.21 -16.22
CA THR A 108 3.60 -4.70 -17.56
C THR A 108 2.16 -4.96 -17.99
N HIS A 109 1.71 -4.29 -19.05
CA HIS A 109 0.43 -4.54 -19.69
C HIS A 109 0.24 -6.01 -20.08
N GLU A 110 1.29 -6.67 -20.60
CA GLU A 110 1.29 -8.10 -20.92
C GLU A 110 1.17 -8.97 -19.66
N TYR A 111 1.93 -8.65 -18.61
CA TYR A 111 1.84 -9.36 -17.33
C TYR A 111 0.41 -9.31 -16.77
N VAL A 112 -0.19 -8.13 -16.73
CA VAL A 112 -1.58 -7.93 -16.25
C VAL A 112 -2.57 -8.78 -17.05
N GLN A 113 -2.47 -8.81 -18.38
CA GLN A 113 -3.33 -9.66 -19.22
C GLN A 113 -3.16 -11.14 -18.89
N SER A 114 -1.92 -11.58 -18.66
CA SER A 114 -1.63 -12.97 -18.28
C SER A 114 -2.24 -13.34 -16.92
N MET A 115 -2.17 -12.44 -15.93
CA MET A 115 -2.77 -12.66 -14.61
C MET A 115 -4.28 -12.71 -14.70
N ARG A 116 -4.91 -11.81 -15.45
CA ARG A 116 -6.37 -11.88 -15.70
C ARG A 116 -6.77 -13.21 -16.33
N SER A 117 -6.04 -13.66 -17.34
CA SER A 117 -6.32 -14.94 -18.01
C SER A 117 -6.19 -16.14 -17.06
N ARG A 118 -5.26 -16.09 -16.12
CA ARG A 118 -5.02 -17.14 -15.13
C ARG A 118 -6.06 -17.16 -14.01
N PHE A 119 -6.40 -16.00 -13.45
CA PHE A 119 -7.17 -15.92 -12.20
C PHE A 119 -8.67 -15.66 -12.39
N LEU A 120 -9.11 -15.09 -13.51
CA LEU A 120 -10.52 -14.76 -13.74
C LEU A 120 -11.38 -15.95 -14.20
N ASN A 121 -10.82 -17.17 -14.18
CA ASN A 121 -11.59 -18.41 -14.23
C ASN A 121 -12.06 -18.87 -12.82
N PHE A 122 -11.60 -18.19 -11.76
CA PHE A 122 -11.93 -18.43 -10.36
C PHE A 122 -11.74 -19.90 -9.90
N SER A 123 -10.68 -20.55 -10.37
CA SER A 123 -10.40 -21.97 -10.07
C SER A 123 -9.57 -22.21 -8.80
N LEU A 124 -9.32 -21.18 -7.97
CA LEU A 124 -8.49 -21.31 -6.77
C LEU A 124 -9.17 -22.07 -5.62
N GLY A 125 -10.51 -22.08 -5.61
CA GLY A 125 -11.31 -22.75 -4.58
C GLY A 125 -12.61 -22.03 -4.30
N ASN A 126 -13.39 -22.58 -3.37
CA ASN A 126 -14.62 -21.97 -2.86
C ASN A 126 -14.44 -21.69 -1.37
N ALA A 127 -14.83 -20.50 -0.95
CA ALA A 127 -14.87 -20.11 0.46
C ALA A 127 -16.01 -19.12 0.67
N THR A 128 -16.67 -19.23 1.82
CA THR A 128 -17.55 -18.18 2.34
C THR A 128 -16.72 -16.97 2.78
N LEU A 129 -17.39 -15.83 2.97
CA LEU A 129 -16.74 -14.61 3.45
C LEU A 129 -15.98 -14.83 4.78
N PHE A 130 -16.60 -15.53 5.72
CA PHE A 130 -15.99 -15.79 7.03
C PHE A 130 -14.83 -16.79 6.95
N GLU A 131 -14.93 -17.83 6.12
CA GLU A 131 -13.79 -18.74 5.88
C GLU A 131 -12.60 -18.00 5.27
N ALA A 132 -12.84 -17.04 4.37
CA ALA A 132 -11.79 -16.20 3.81
C ALA A 132 -11.17 -15.26 4.88
N LEU A 133 -11.99 -14.64 5.73
CA LEU A 133 -11.52 -13.83 6.87
C LEU A 133 -10.68 -14.67 7.85
N ASP A 134 -11.09 -15.90 8.16
CA ASP A 134 -10.35 -16.81 9.04
C ASP A 134 -9.01 -17.23 8.41
N THR A 135 -9.00 -17.51 7.10
CA THR A 135 -7.79 -17.88 6.35
C THR A 135 -6.78 -16.74 6.30
N SER A 136 -7.21 -15.49 6.38
CA SER A 136 -6.33 -14.33 6.39
C SER A 136 -5.51 -14.15 7.68
N GLY A 137 -5.78 -14.93 8.73
CA GLY A 137 -5.26 -14.73 10.10
C GLY A 137 -3.75 -14.94 10.34
N SER A 138 -3.22 -14.07 11.23
CA SER A 138 -1.87 -13.87 11.80
C SER A 138 -0.68 -13.70 10.85
N SER A 139 -0.26 -12.45 10.63
CA SER A 139 1.13 -12.14 10.29
C SER A 139 1.88 -11.91 11.60
N MET A 140 3.05 -12.53 11.79
CA MET A 140 3.82 -12.47 13.06
C MET A 140 4.47 -11.11 13.37
N VAL A 141 4.02 -10.04 12.73
CA VAL A 141 4.61 -8.70 12.81
C VAL A 141 3.68 -7.81 13.63
N SER A 142 4.24 -6.81 14.34
CA SER A 142 3.63 -5.89 15.29
C SER A 142 2.53 -4.96 14.72
N SER A 143 1.58 -5.51 13.99
CA SER A 143 0.46 -4.84 13.34
C SER A 143 -0.77 -5.73 13.45
N PRO A 144 -1.98 -5.18 13.66
CA PRO A 144 -3.20 -5.98 13.77
C PRO A 144 -3.39 -6.85 12.52
N SER A 145 -3.94 -8.04 12.72
CA SER A 145 -4.29 -8.96 11.63
C SER A 145 -5.29 -8.33 10.67
N LEU A 146 -5.32 -8.86 9.44
CA LEU A 146 -6.28 -8.41 8.44
C LEU A 146 -7.72 -8.53 8.95
N ARG A 147 -8.05 -9.65 9.61
CA ARG A 147 -9.36 -9.83 10.24
C ARG A 147 -9.69 -8.68 11.20
N THR A 148 -8.79 -8.37 12.12
CA THR A 148 -8.98 -7.28 13.08
C THR A 148 -9.22 -5.95 12.37
N LEU A 149 -8.38 -5.60 11.39
CA LEU A 149 -8.53 -4.36 10.61
C LEU A 149 -9.86 -4.30 9.85
N SER A 150 -10.27 -5.41 9.24
CA SER A 150 -11.55 -5.55 8.54
C SER A 150 -12.74 -5.26 9.46
N PHE A 151 -12.78 -5.85 10.65
CA PHE A 151 -13.86 -5.61 11.62
C PHE A 151 -13.84 -4.17 12.16
N LEU A 152 -12.66 -3.65 12.50
CA LEU A 152 -12.53 -2.27 13.01
C LEU A 152 -12.95 -1.23 11.97
N MET A 153 -12.64 -1.45 10.68
CA MET A 153 -13.08 -0.54 9.63
C MET A 153 -14.58 -0.65 9.37
N ALA A 154 -15.16 -1.86 9.42
CA ALA A 154 -16.60 -2.05 9.32
C ALA A 154 -17.35 -1.35 10.46
N GLU A 155 -16.84 -1.43 11.69
CA GLU A 155 -17.40 -0.73 12.84
C GLU A 155 -17.24 0.78 12.73
N ALA A 156 -16.09 1.28 12.26
CA ALA A 156 -15.91 2.71 12.01
C ALA A 156 -16.91 3.23 10.97
N ALA A 157 -17.16 2.48 9.90
CA ALA A 157 -18.20 2.80 8.92
C ALA A 157 -19.61 2.83 9.55
N ARG A 158 -19.90 1.88 10.45
CA ARG A 158 -21.19 1.80 11.17
C ARG A 158 -21.38 2.98 12.12
N GLU A 159 -20.34 3.35 12.88
CA GLU A 159 -20.36 4.49 13.80
C GLU A 159 -20.49 5.83 13.08
N GLU A 160 -19.90 5.97 11.88
CA GLU A 160 -20.07 7.15 11.02
C GLU A 160 -21.45 7.21 10.34
N GLY A 161 -22.32 6.20 10.54
CA GLY A 161 -23.67 6.16 9.98
C GLY A 161 -23.70 5.89 8.47
N LEU A 162 -22.63 5.28 7.92
CA LEU A 162 -22.55 4.94 6.50
C LEU A 162 -23.51 3.78 6.17
N PRO A 163 -23.96 3.66 4.91
CA PRO A 163 -24.85 2.57 4.49
C PRO A 163 -24.34 1.18 4.86
N ASP A 164 -25.27 0.25 5.11
CA ASP A 164 -24.98 -1.14 5.45
C ASP A 164 -24.02 -1.83 4.48
N TRP A 165 -24.18 -1.59 3.18
CA TRP A 165 -23.31 -2.12 2.14
C TRP A 165 -21.89 -1.53 2.19
N VAL A 166 -21.70 -0.29 2.69
CA VAL A 166 -20.37 0.29 2.92
C VAL A 166 -19.66 -0.42 4.07
N GLN A 167 -20.41 -0.73 5.15
CA GLN A 167 -19.90 -1.51 6.28
C GLN A 167 -19.46 -2.91 5.83
N LEU A 168 -20.27 -3.54 4.97
CA LEU A 168 -19.92 -4.83 4.37
C LEU A 168 -18.67 -4.73 3.48
N VAL A 169 -18.57 -3.71 2.62
CA VAL A 169 -17.38 -3.48 1.79
C VAL A 169 -16.14 -3.28 2.67
N ALA A 170 -16.24 -2.49 3.73
CA ALA A 170 -15.15 -2.28 4.69
C ALA A 170 -14.66 -3.61 5.30
N LEU A 171 -15.58 -4.54 5.61
CA LEU A 171 -15.25 -5.86 6.13
C LEU A 171 -14.43 -6.70 5.15
N PHE A 172 -14.72 -6.64 3.84
CA PHE A 172 -14.15 -7.60 2.88
C PHE A 172 -13.13 -7.01 1.88
N HIS A 173 -13.00 -5.69 1.76
CA HIS A 173 -12.27 -5.04 0.64
C HIS A 173 -10.81 -5.50 0.45
N GLU A 174 -10.16 -5.97 1.51
CA GLU A 174 -8.78 -6.47 1.49
C GLU A 174 -8.67 -8.00 1.43
N LEU A 175 -9.77 -8.75 1.33
CA LEU A 175 -9.73 -10.21 1.22
C LEU A 175 -9.06 -10.74 -0.05
N GLY A 176 -8.76 -9.88 -1.02
CA GLY A 176 -7.85 -10.22 -2.12
C GLY A 176 -6.49 -10.74 -1.61
N GLU A 177 -6.04 -10.35 -0.42
CA GLU A 177 -4.85 -10.87 0.25
C GLU A 177 -4.88 -12.40 0.44
N THR A 178 -6.07 -13.01 0.54
CA THR A 178 -6.20 -14.47 0.69
C THR A 178 -5.64 -15.23 -0.51
N VAL A 179 -5.61 -14.62 -1.70
CA VAL A 179 -5.00 -15.18 -2.91
C VAL A 179 -3.53 -15.53 -2.67
N LYS A 180 -2.83 -14.78 -1.81
CA LYS A 180 -1.42 -15.03 -1.49
C LYS A 180 -1.19 -16.41 -0.86
N LYS A 181 -2.13 -16.86 -0.02
CA LYS A 181 -2.09 -18.15 0.66
C LYS A 181 -2.64 -19.27 -0.22
N LEU A 182 -3.63 -18.95 -1.06
CA LEU A 182 -4.26 -19.92 -1.96
C LEU A 182 -3.40 -20.27 -3.18
N ASP A 183 -2.51 -19.37 -3.59
CA ASP A 183 -1.60 -19.58 -4.73
C ASP A 183 -0.14 -19.31 -4.39
N PRO A 184 0.52 -20.22 -3.64
CA PRO A 184 1.94 -20.09 -3.31
C PRO A 184 2.85 -20.15 -4.54
N ASN A 185 2.36 -20.58 -5.70
CA ASN A 185 3.15 -20.54 -6.94
C ASN A 185 3.24 -19.14 -7.53
N ASN A 186 2.30 -18.24 -7.22
CA ASN A 186 2.33 -16.85 -7.65
C ASN A 186 3.18 -15.98 -6.69
N THR A 187 2.96 -16.12 -5.39
CA THR A 187 3.56 -15.26 -4.37
C THR A 187 4.84 -15.85 -3.76
N GLY A 188 5.00 -17.17 -3.78
CA GLY A 188 6.15 -17.85 -3.20
C GLY A 188 6.38 -17.44 -1.74
N LYS A 189 7.61 -17.03 -1.44
CA LYS A 189 8.00 -16.55 -0.11
C LYS A 189 7.35 -15.22 0.29
N MET A 190 6.73 -14.49 -0.65
CA MET A 190 6.02 -13.24 -0.36
C MET A 190 4.67 -13.48 0.31
N ALA A 191 4.15 -14.72 0.33
CA ALA A 191 2.87 -15.05 0.93
C ALA A 191 2.79 -14.66 2.42
N ASP A 192 3.89 -14.84 3.15
CA ASP A 192 4.00 -14.51 4.59
C ASP A 192 4.50 -13.07 4.84
N SER A 193 4.81 -12.33 3.77
CA SER A 193 5.32 -10.96 3.84
C SER A 193 4.17 -9.95 3.75
N ILE A 194 4.29 -8.86 4.51
CA ILE A 194 3.42 -7.68 4.34
C ILE A 194 3.65 -6.97 2.99
N TYR A 195 4.78 -7.29 2.33
CA TYR A 195 5.12 -6.81 1.00
C TYR A 195 5.01 -7.93 -0.03
N ASP A 196 4.11 -7.75 -1.00
CA ASP A 196 3.93 -8.61 -2.17
C ASP A 196 3.54 -7.76 -3.38
N TRP A 197 4.40 -7.69 -4.39
CA TRP A 197 4.21 -6.82 -5.56
C TRP A 197 3.14 -7.33 -6.54
N THR A 198 2.58 -8.53 -6.31
CA THR A 198 1.57 -9.16 -7.17
C THR A 198 0.14 -8.96 -6.68
N ILE A 199 -0.12 -9.06 -5.37
CA ILE A 199 -1.47 -8.90 -4.77
C ILE A 199 -1.55 -7.63 -3.92
N SER A 200 -0.57 -7.40 -3.05
CA SER A 200 -0.55 -6.34 -2.03
C SER A 200 0.08 -5.02 -2.51
N THR A 201 -0.29 -4.53 -3.69
CA THR A 201 0.31 -3.31 -4.27
C THR A 201 -0.72 -2.22 -4.56
N ARG A 202 -0.29 -0.95 -4.54
CA ARG A 202 -1.13 0.17 -5.00
C ARG A 202 -1.50 -0.04 -6.48
N SER A 203 -2.67 0.43 -6.87
CA SER A 203 -3.15 0.28 -8.25
C SER A 203 -2.59 1.38 -9.15
N ARG A 204 -2.58 1.13 -10.46
CA ARG A 204 -2.20 2.07 -11.54
C ARG A 204 -2.79 1.58 -12.84
N VAL A 205 -3.14 2.50 -13.74
CA VAL A 205 -3.49 2.14 -15.13
C VAL A 205 -2.23 1.69 -15.88
N VAL A 206 -2.31 0.56 -16.59
CA VAL A 206 -1.26 0.08 -17.51
C VAL A 206 -1.69 0.30 -18.95
N GLY A 207 -0.76 0.28 -19.91
CA GLY A 207 -1.11 0.43 -21.34
C GLY A 207 -1.34 1.88 -21.82
N CYS A 208 -1.05 2.88 -20.99
CA CYS A 208 -1.01 4.30 -21.34
C CYS A 208 0.14 5.00 -20.60
N ALA A 209 0.32 6.29 -20.86
CA ALA A 209 1.34 7.08 -20.21
C ALA A 209 1.12 7.09 -18.69
N ILE A 210 2.21 6.92 -17.94
CA ILE A 210 2.15 6.83 -16.48
C ILE A 210 2.33 8.23 -15.87
N PRO A 211 1.39 8.71 -15.03
CA PRO A 211 1.47 10.02 -14.40
C PRO A 211 2.73 10.21 -13.54
N ASN A 212 3.17 11.47 -13.37
CA ASN A 212 4.33 11.82 -12.56
C ASN A 212 4.10 11.66 -11.04
N CYS A 213 2.84 11.72 -10.59
CA CYS A 213 2.46 11.46 -9.22
C CYS A 213 2.56 9.98 -8.81
N ALA A 214 2.74 9.06 -9.77
CA ALA A 214 2.77 7.63 -9.53
C ALA A 214 3.73 7.26 -8.38
N THR A 215 3.25 6.44 -7.45
CA THR A 215 4.02 6.05 -6.27
C THR A 215 5.32 5.34 -6.70
N PHE A 216 6.47 5.80 -6.19
CA PHE A 216 7.82 5.37 -6.58
C PHE A 216 8.16 5.58 -8.06
N SER A 217 7.74 6.70 -8.66
CA SER A 217 8.01 7.03 -10.07
C SER A 217 9.50 7.07 -10.44
N GLU A 218 10.42 7.14 -9.48
CA GLU A 218 11.86 6.97 -9.74
C GLU A 218 12.20 5.61 -10.38
N PHE A 219 11.42 4.56 -10.13
CA PHE A 219 11.60 3.24 -10.71
C PHE A 219 10.92 3.06 -12.07
N ARG A 220 10.30 4.12 -12.63
CA ARG A 220 9.61 4.08 -13.93
C ARG A 220 10.46 3.51 -15.05
N HIS A 221 11.73 3.85 -15.07
CA HIS A 221 12.69 3.41 -16.09
C HIS A 221 12.89 1.89 -16.15
N LEU A 222 12.48 1.15 -15.10
CA LEU A 222 12.56 -0.32 -15.05
C LEU A 222 11.42 -1.00 -15.79
N ASN A 223 10.30 -0.32 -16.01
CA ASN A 223 9.16 -0.89 -16.69
C ASN A 223 9.39 -0.87 -18.20
N THR A 224 9.38 -2.04 -18.85
CA THR A 224 9.63 -2.12 -20.30
C THR A 224 8.54 -1.46 -21.15
N ASP A 225 7.32 -1.28 -20.63
CA ASP A 225 6.23 -0.62 -21.33
C ASP A 225 6.55 0.85 -21.67
N VAL A 226 7.44 1.50 -20.91
CA VAL A 226 7.84 2.90 -21.17
C VAL A 226 8.61 3.07 -22.49
N LEU A 227 9.14 1.97 -23.03
CA LEU A 227 9.84 1.94 -24.31
C LEU A 227 8.88 1.65 -25.48
N ASP A 228 7.65 1.23 -25.20
CA ASP A 228 6.67 0.90 -26.21
C ASP A 228 5.87 2.14 -26.64
N ALA A 229 6.00 2.50 -27.91
CA ALA A 229 5.31 3.66 -28.46
C ALA A 229 3.78 3.59 -28.32
N ARG A 230 3.19 2.39 -28.22
CA ARG A 230 1.74 2.18 -28.05
C ARG A 230 1.21 2.74 -26.73
N TYR A 231 2.05 2.80 -25.70
CA TYR A 231 1.68 3.22 -24.35
C TYR A 231 2.17 4.64 -24.01
N SER A 232 2.77 5.34 -24.99
CA SER A 232 3.46 6.61 -24.75
C SER A 232 2.54 7.84 -24.64
N THR A 233 1.26 7.71 -25.00
CA THR A 233 0.27 8.79 -24.97
C THR A 233 -0.64 8.67 -23.75
N ASP A 234 -1.33 9.76 -23.39
CA ASP A 234 -2.24 9.80 -22.23
C ASP A 234 -3.37 8.76 -22.31
N THR A 235 -3.79 8.36 -23.51
CA THR A 235 -4.80 7.31 -23.71
C THR A 235 -4.16 5.96 -24.05
N GLY A 236 -2.94 5.93 -24.58
CA GLY A 236 -2.24 4.70 -24.99
C GLY A 236 -3.10 3.82 -25.90
N VAL A 237 -3.39 2.59 -25.44
CA VAL A 237 -4.27 1.63 -26.16
C VAL A 237 -5.77 1.86 -25.94
N TYR A 238 -6.15 2.80 -25.08
CA TYR A 238 -7.54 3.07 -24.73
C TYR A 238 -8.17 4.13 -25.64
N GLU A 239 -9.48 4.02 -25.81
CA GLU A 239 -10.28 5.10 -26.39
C GLU A 239 -10.40 6.26 -25.40
N ALA A 240 -10.48 7.49 -25.91
CA ALA A 240 -10.68 8.66 -25.06
C ALA A 240 -12.03 8.55 -24.33
N ASN A 241 -12.03 8.86 -23.03
CA ASN A 241 -13.20 8.83 -22.16
C ASN A 241 -13.93 7.47 -22.15
N CYS A 242 -13.21 6.36 -22.34
CA CYS A 242 -13.79 5.02 -22.32
C CYS A 242 -14.33 4.63 -20.93
N GLY A 243 -13.87 5.29 -19.87
CA GLY A 243 -14.20 5.00 -18.49
C GLY A 243 -13.29 3.96 -17.86
N LEU A 244 -13.09 4.05 -16.55
CA LEU A 244 -12.19 3.16 -15.81
C LEU A 244 -12.66 1.69 -15.79
N ASP A 245 -13.90 1.39 -16.18
CA ASP A 245 -14.32 0.00 -16.33
C ASP A 245 -13.62 -0.70 -17.50
N ASN A 246 -13.23 0.08 -18.53
CA ASN A 246 -12.67 -0.39 -19.79
C ASN A 246 -11.13 -0.35 -19.83
N VAL A 247 -10.48 -0.04 -18.70
CA VAL A 247 -9.01 0.01 -18.62
C VAL A 247 -8.45 -1.20 -17.86
N LEU A 248 -7.18 -1.51 -18.12
CA LEU A 248 -6.42 -2.47 -17.33
C LEU A 248 -5.71 -1.73 -16.21
N LEU A 249 -5.92 -2.21 -14.99
CA LEU A 249 -5.17 -1.82 -13.80
C LEU A 249 -4.08 -2.85 -13.50
N LEU A 250 -3.05 -2.46 -12.74
CA LEU A 250 -2.10 -3.41 -12.16
C LEU A 250 -2.86 -4.57 -11.52
N TRP A 251 -2.34 -5.79 -11.73
CA TRP A 251 -2.91 -6.95 -11.08
C TRP A 251 -2.69 -6.82 -9.58
N SER A 252 -3.77 -6.94 -8.81
CA SER A 252 -3.79 -6.69 -7.38
C SER A 252 -5.00 -7.38 -6.73
N GLY A 253 -4.98 -7.49 -5.41
CA GLY A 253 -6.11 -8.01 -4.63
C GLY A 253 -7.44 -7.29 -4.94
N PRO A 254 -7.48 -5.95 -4.98
CA PRO A 254 -8.67 -5.19 -5.38
C PRO A 254 -9.22 -5.54 -6.77
N GLU A 255 -8.35 -5.65 -7.78
CA GLU A 255 -8.77 -6.01 -9.14
C GLU A 255 -9.35 -7.44 -9.17
N TYR A 256 -8.71 -8.40 -8.47
CA TYR A 256 -9.25 -9.74 -8.31
C TYR A 256 -10.62 -9.74 -7.62
N MET A 257 -10.76 -9.01 -6.51
CA MET A 257 -12.00 -8.93 -5.74
C MET A 257 -13.14 -8.33 -6.56
N TYR A 258 -12.89 -7.26 -7.33
CA TYR A 258 -13.90 -6.69 -8.22
C TYR A 258 -14.47 -7.72 -9.19
N HIS A 259 -13.61 -8.47 -9.88
CA HIS A 259 -14.08 -9.51 -10.82
C HIS A 259 -14.74 -10.69 -10.09
N LEU A 260 -14.26 -11.06 -8.90
CA LEU A 260 -14.86 -12.12 -8.08
C LEU A 260 -16.30 -11.77 -7.67
N LEU A 261 -16.55 -10.53 -7.24
CA LEU A 261 -17.89 -10.05 -6.87
C LEU A 261 -18.85 -10.05 -8.08
N ARG A 262 -18.34 -9.65 -9.25
CA ARG A 262 -19.12 -9.71 -10.51
C ARG A 262 -19.43 -11.14 -10.93
N HIS A 263 -18.45 -12.05 -10.83
CA HIS A 263 -18.62 -13.46 -11.14
C HIS A 263 -19.67 -14.12 -10.24
N ASN A 264 -19.66 -13.80 -8.94
CA ASN A 264 -20.64 -14.30 -7.98
C ASN A 264 -21.98 -13.55 -8.02
N GLN A 265 -22.17 -12.61 -8.95
CA GLN A 265 -23.43 -11.87 -9.14
C GLN A 265 -23.98 -11.26 -7.85
N THR A 266 -23.08 -10.69 -7.03
CA THR A 266 -23.47 -10.08 -5.74
C THR A 266 -24.49 -8.96 -5.94
N ALA A 267 -25.38 -8.77 -4.97
CA ALA A 267 -26.40 -7.72 -4.98
C ALA A 267 -25.86 -6.34 -4.53
N LEU A 268 -24.55 -6.15 -4.58
CA LEU A 268 -23.90 -4.90 -4.19
C LEU A 268 -24.20 -3.80 -5.20
N PRO A 269 -24.35 -2.54 -4.74
CA PRO A 269 -24.54 -1.42 -5.64
C PRO A 269 -23.26 -1.13 -6.44
N LEU A 270 -23.40 -0.32 -7.48
CA LEU A 270 -22.32 0.00 -8.39
C LEU A 270 -21.16 0.76 -7.71
N GLU A 271 -21.52 1.64 -6.76
CA GLU A 271 -20.62 2.39 -5.89
C GLU A 271 -19.72 1.45 -5.07
N ALA A 272 -20.27 0.34 -4.56
CA ALA A 272 -19.52 -0.66 -3.82
C ALA A 272 -18.45 -1.32 -4.71
N LEU A 273 -18.80 -1.66 -5.96
CA LEU A 273 -17.86 -2.25 -6.91
C LEU A 273 -16.75 -1.26 -7.29
N ALA A 274 -17.09 0.02 -7.45
CA ALA A 274 -16.13 1.09 -7.71
C ALA A 274 -15.17 1.30 -6.51
N MET A 275 -15.69 1.35 -5.28
CA MET A 275 -14.90 1.44 -4.06
C MET A 275 -13.90 0.28 -3.97
N VAL A 276 -14.36 -0.97 -4.14
CA VAL A 276 -13.50 -2.16 -4.09
C VAL A 276 -12.40 -2.11 -5.14
N ARG A 277 -12.71 -1.69 -6.37
CA ARG A 277 -11.74 -1.71 -7.47
C ARG A 277 -10.72 -0.57 -7.39
N TYR A 278 -11.16 0.63 -6.98
CA TYR A 278 -10.39 1.86 -7.21
C TYR A 278 -9.81 2.51 -5.95
N TYR A 279 -10.08 2.02 -4.74
CA TYR A 279 -9.56 2.64 -3.50
C TYR A 279 -8.01 2.68 -3.42
N LEU A 280 -7.31 1.84 -4.19
CA LEU A 280 -5.84 1.88 -4.31
C LEU A 280 -5.33 2.68 -5.51
N LEU A 281 -6.20 3.21 -6.37
CA LEU A 281 -5.84 3.97 -7.57
C LEU A 281 -5.65 5.45 -7.23
N GLY A 282 -4.62 5.75 -6.44
CA GLY A 282 -4.35 7.10 -5.92
C GLY A 282 -4.09 8.14 -7.01
N ASP A 283 -3.49 7.72 -8.13
CA ASP A 283 -3.25 8.59 -9.29
C ASP A 283 -4.55 9.25 -9.78
N TRP A 284 -5.66 8.51 -9.75
CA TRP A 284 -6.97 9.05 -10.10
C TRP A 284 -7.66 9.74 -8.91
N HIS A 285 -7.94 9.04 -7.81
CA HIS A 285 -8.83 9.58 -6.79
C HIS A 285 -8.20 10.60 -5.83
N GLU A 286 -6.87 10.62 -5.73
CA GLU A 286 -6.11 11.60 -4.92
C GLU A 286 -5.52 12.72 -5.78
N HIS A 287 -5.06 12.39 -6.99
CA HIS A 287 -4.28 13.30 -7.83
C HIS A 287 -5.02 13.79 -9.08
N HIS A 288 -6.24 13.30 -9.35
CA HIS A 288 -7.07 13.69 -10.49
C HIS A 288 -6.38 13.51 -11.85
N GLU A 289 -5.50 12.51 -11.96
CA GLU A 289 -4.92 12.10 -13.25
C GLU A 289 -5.92 11.26 -14.06
N HIS A 290 -5.52 10.87 -15.27
CA HIS A 290 -6.30 10.00 -16.16
C HIS A 290 -7.60 10.62 -16.73
N THR A 291 -7.73 11.95 -16.71
CA THR A 291 -8.90 12.68 -17.26
C THR A 291 -9.19 12.42 -18.74
N SER A 292 -8.18 11.97 -19.51
CA SER A 292 -8.32 11.58 -20.91
C SER A 292 -9.03 10.24 -21.11
N ILE A 293 -9.10 9.39 -20.08
CA ILE A 293 -9.69 8.05 -20.14
C ILE A 293 -10.89 7.89 -19.19
N THR A 294 -11.05 8.74 -18.17
CA THR A 294 -12.24 8.74 -17.30
C THR A 294 -13.49 9.29 -18.01
N ASN A 295 -14.67 8.91 -17.53
CA ASN A 295 -15.96 9.41 -18.02
C ASN A 295 -16.84 9.96 -16.88
N GLU A 296 -18.05 10.45 -17.22
CA GLU A 296 -18.99 11.04 -16.25
C GLU A 296 -19.34 10.08 -15.10
N TYR A 297 -19.45 8.78 -15.39
CA TYR A 297 -19.73 7.78 -14.37
C TYR A 297 -18.56 7.64 -13.39
N ASP A 298 -17.31 7.70 -13.86
CA ASP A 298 -16.16 7.70 -12.95
C ASP A 298 -16.18 8.94 -12.03
N GLU A 299 -16.50 10.11 -12.56
CA GLU A 299 -16.62 11.35 -11.77
C GLU A 299 -17.72 11.24 -10.69
N ASP A 300 -18.83 10.57 -10.97
CA ASP A 300 -19.88 10.28 -9.98
C ASP A 300 -19.40 9.30 -8.88
N MET A 301 -18.50 8.37 -9.21
CA MET A 301 -17.94 7.40 -8.25
C MET A 301 -16.79 8.00 -7.42
N LEU A 302 -16.14 9.06 -7.89
CA LEU A 302 -14.95 9.64 -7.27
C LEU A 302 -15.12 9.97 -5.77
N PRO A 303 -16.22 10.61 -5.31
CA PRO A 303 -16.43 10.88 -3.89
C PRO A 303 -16.50 9.60 -3.04
N TRP A 304 -17.20 8.56 -3.53
CA TRP A 304 -17.32 7.28 -2.83
C TRP A 304 -15.97 6.60 -2.64
N VAL A 305 -15.14 6.58 -3.69
CA VAL A 305 -13.81 5.97 -3.66
C VAL A 305 -12.87 6.76 -2.74
N SER A 306 -12.88 8.10 -2.85
CA SER A 306 -12.03 8.98 -2.05
C SER A 306 -12.37 8.94 -0.57
N ASP A 307 -13.66 8.98 -0.23
CA ASP A 307 -14.12 8.92 1.15
C ASP A 307 -13.85 7.54 1.78
N PHE A 308 -14.02 6.46 1.02
CA PHE A 308 -13.70 5.11 1.47
C PHE A 308 -12.20 4.92 1.75
N ASP A 309 -11.33 5.40 0.86
CA ASP A 309 -9.89 5.31 1.10
C ASP A 309 -9.45 6.19 2.28
N ARG A 310 -10.08 7.36 2.48
CA ARG A 310 -9.86 8.19 3.67
C ARG A 310 -10.23 7.45 4.96
N LEU A 311 -11.40 6.79 4.99
CA LEU A 311 -11.82 5.96 6.13
C LEU A 311 -10.80 4.86 6.40
N ARG A 312 -10.38 4.13 5.35
CA ARG A 312 -9.39 3.07 5.45
C ARG A 312 -8.07 3.55 6.05
N ARG A 313 -7.54 4.68 5.55
CA ARG A 313 -6.29 5.27 6.05
C ARG A 313 -6.43 5.71 7.51
N LYS A 314 -7.54 6.35 7.87
CA LYS A 314 -7.85 6.78 9.24
C LYS A 314 -7.86 5.58 10.19
N THR A 315 -8.66 4.55 9.91
CA THR A 315 -8.73 3.34 10.74
C THR A 315 -7.36 2.67 10.88
N ARG A 316 -6.59 2.56 9.80
CA ARG A 316 -5.24 1.97 9.86
C ARG A 316 -4.29 2.76 10.76
N MET A 317 -4.37 4.10 10.78
CA MET A 317 -3.56 4.94 11.66
C MET A 317 -3.99 4.81 13.13
N GLU A 318 -5.29 4.80 13.39
CA GLU A 318 -5.85 4.65 14.74
C GLU A 318 -5.55 3.26 15.33
N CYS A 319 -5.34 2.25 14.47
CA CYS A 319 -5.12 0.86 14.88
C CYS A 319 -3.68 0.35 14.76
N LEU A 320 -2.69 1.24 14.62
CA LEU A 320 -1.27 0.83 14.47
C LEU A 320 -0.79 -0.10 15.60
N ASP A 321 -1.23 0.15 16.83
CA ASP A 321 -0.84 -0.61 18.03
C ASP A 321 -1.99 -1.47 18.61
N CYS A 322 -3.05 -1.72 17.83
CA CYS A 322 -4.18 -2.52 18.29
C CYS A 322 -3.79 -3.99 18.50
N VAL A 323 -4.31 -4.57 19.59
CA VAL A 323 -4.25 -6.03 19.83
C VAL A 323 -5.27 -6.71 18.93
N ASP A 324 -4.93 -7.90 18.44
CA ASP A 324 -5.86 -8.71 17.66
C ASP A 324 -7.14 -9.03 18.42
N LEU A 325 -8.27 -8.83 17.74
CA LEU A 325 -9.58 -9.17 18.27
C LEU A 325 -9.74 -10.69 18.33
N SER A 326 -10.29 -11.20 19.44
CA SER A 326 -10.73 -12.59 19.52
C SER A 326 -11.92 -12.84 18.58
N ALA A 327 -12.18 -14.12 18.25
CA ALA A 327 -13.38 -14.50 17.51
C ALA A 327 -14.65 -14.00 18.23
N GLU A 328 -14.73 -14.15 19.55
CA GLU A 328 -15.85 -13.66 20.36
C GLU A 328 -16.02 -12.13 20.27
N GLN A 329 -14.92 -11.37 20.26
CA GLN A 329 -14.98 -9.91 20.11
C GLN A 329 -15.49 -9.52 18.72
N CYS A 330 -15.00 -10.20 17.66
CA CYS A 330 -15.51 -10.03 16.29
C CYS A 330 -17.01 -10.34 16.20
N ASP A 331 -17.46 -11.43 16.84
CA ASP A 331 -18.86 -11.84 16.84
C ASP A 331 -19.74 -10.87 17.65
N THR A 332 -19.20 -10.24 18.69
CA THR A 332 -19.92 -9.23 19.48
C THR A 332 -20.23 -7.98 18.66
N PHE A 333 -19.34 -7.57 17.74
CA PHE A 333 -19.63 -6.51 16.77
C PHE A 333 -20.77 -6.90 15.83
N GLY A 334 -20.87 -8.17 15.44
CA GLY A 334 -21.98 -8.70 14.63
C GLY A 334 -23.33 -8.82 15.36
N ILE A 335 -23.36 -8.68 16.69
CA ILE A 335 -24.58 -8.85 17.52
C ILE A 335 -25.19 -7.49 17.93
N ALA A 336 -24.50 -6.37 17.69
CA ALA A 336 -24.96 -5.04 18.08
C ALA A 336 -25.97 -4.41 17.08
N THR A 337 -27.05 -5.13 16.71
CA THR A 337 -28.38 -4.54 16.42
C THR A 337 -29.42 -5.62 16.08
N THR A 338 -30.18 -6.08 17.09
CA THR A 338 -31.65 -6.19 17.02
C THR A 338 -32.23 -5.99 18.43
N ALA A 339 -32.23 -4.74 18.91
CA ALA A 339 -33.05 -4.31 20.05
C ALA A 339 -33.24 -2.79 19.97
N ASP A 340 -34.16 -2.36 19.10
CA ASP A 340 -35.36 -1.59 19.47
C ASP A 340 -36.17 -1.17 18.22
#